data_AF-A0A6B2SQM0-F1
#
_entry.id   AF-A0A6B2SQM0-F1
#
_cell.length_a   1.000
_cell.length_b   1.000
_cell.length_c   1.000
_cell.angle_alpha   90.00
_cell.angle_beta   90.00
_cell.angle_gamma   90.00
#
_symmetry.space_group_name_H-M   'P 1'
#
loop_
_entity.id
_entity.type
_entity.pdbx_description
1 polymer ?
#
loop_
_entity_poly.entity_id
_entity_poly.type
_entity_poly.pdbx_seq_one_letter_code
_entity_poly.pdbx_strand_id
1 'polypeptide(L)'
;LLLCGIGEQEPMLRDGRADVALLHQPFDDTAGFDVEELHTEGQIVVLPAGHPLAAREQVRAAEVAGLPDLPLPRWPGRDGTYPDGPGPRARDHAQLFQLIALGRACWIAPQSCRAQLGDDLAGVPVVDAPQVTTVIAWPPHSRSRAVAGLVRTATRL
;
A
#
# COMPACT_ATOMS: atom_id res chain seq x y z
N LEU A 1 -18.64 -2.98 8.66
CA LEU A 1 -17.25 -2.79 8.21
C LEU A 1 -16.56 -4.13 8.43
N LEU A 2 -15.98 -4.74 7.40
CA LEU A 2 -15.20 -5.97 7.52
C LEU A 2 -13.73 -5.59 7.64
N LEU A 3 -13.02 -6.24 8.56
CA LEU A 3 -11.57 -6.14 8.65
C LEU A 3 -10.97 -7.13 7.64
N CYS A 4 -10.03 -6.66 6.83
CA CYS A 4 -9.29 -7.47 5.87
C CYS A 4 -7.79 -7.22 6.05
N GLY A 5 -6.99 -8.26 5.81
CA GLY A 5 -5.53 -8.16 5.80
C GLY A 5 -5.00 -7.48 4.54
N ILE A 6 -3.68 -7.35 4.48
CA ILE A 6 -2.96 -6.88 3.29
C ILE A 6 -3.27 -7.82 2.10
N GLY A 7 -3.72 -7.25 0.99
CA GLY A 7 -3.99 -7.98 -0.25
C GLY A 7 -5.31 -8.76 -0.26
N GLU A 8 -6.13 -8.63 0.77
CA GLU A 8 -7.44 -9.32 0.84
C GLU A 8 -8.59 -8.48 0.28
N GLN A 9 -8.38 -7.16 0.10
CA GLN A 9 -9.41 -6.22 -0.37
C GLN A 9 -10.01 -6.62 -1.72
N GLU A 10 -9.18 -6.80 -2.74
CA GLU A 10 -9.59 -7.13 -4.11
C GLU A 10 -10.28 -8.51 -4.18
N PRO A 11 -9.72 -9.59 -3.58
CA PRO A 11 -10.40 -10.88 -3.53
C PRO A 11 -11.76 -10.83 -2.82
N MET A 12 -11.86 -10.14 -1.69
CA MET A 12 -13.11 -10.01 -0.94
C MET A 12 -14.18 -9.23 -1.70
N LEU A 13 -13.78 -8.23 -2.49
CA LEU A 13 -14.72 -7.53 -3.37
C LEU A 13 -15.18 -8.44 -4.51
N ARG A 14 -14.26 -9.21 -5.09
CA ARG A 14 -14.53 -10.08 -6.24
C ARG A 14 -15.44 -11.27 -5.88
N ASP A 15 -15.25 -11.85 -4.70
CA ASP A 15 -16.06 -12.98 -4.21
C ASP A 15 -17.37 -12.56 -3.51
N GLY A 16 -17.62 -11.25 -3.40
CA GLY A 16 -18.84 -10.69 -2.84
C GLY A 16 -18.89 -10.67 -1.31
N ARG A 17 -17.79 -10.97 -0.61
CA ARG A 17 -17.70 -10.76 0.85
C ARG A 17 -17.69 -9.27 1.22
N ALA A 18 -17.25 -8.39 0.32
CA ALA A 18 -17.33 -6.95 0.47
C ALA A 18 -18.15 -6.32 -0.66
N ASP A 19 -18.94 -5.29 -0.34
CA ASP A 19 -19.72 -4.52 -1.34
C ASP A 19 -18.89 -3.41 -2.00
N VAL A 20 -17.85 -2.94 -1.32
CA VAL A 20 -16.96 -1.82 -1.71
C VAL A 20 -15.57 -2.08 -1.14
N ALA A 21 -14.53 -1.71 -1.88
CA ALA A 21 -13.14 -1.73 -1.39
C ALA A 21 -12.41 -0.42 -1.69
N LEU A 22 -11.42 -0.09 -0.86
CA LEU A 22 -10.36 0.86 -1.21
C LEU A 22 -9.19 0.06 -1.79
N LEU A 23 -8.78 0.40 -3.00
CA LEU A 23 -7.71 -0.26 -3.75
C LEU A 23 -6.66 0.76 -4.18
N HIS A 24 -5.43 0.33 -4.46
CA HIS A 24 -4.31 1.18 -4.83
C HIS A 24 -3.79 0.82 -6.22
N GLN A 25 -4.03 1.67 -7.20
CA GLN A 25 -3.41 1.52 -8.52
C GLN A 25 -1.96 2.04 -8.49
N PRO A 26 -1.03 1.40 -9.23
CA PRO A 26 -1.23 0.29 -10.17
C PRO A 26 -1.08 -1.11 -9.53
N PHE A 27 -1.08 -1.23 -8.20
CA PHE A 27 -0.71 -2.47 -7.51
C PHE A 27 -1.87 -3.45 -7.35
N ASP A 28 -3.07 -2.94 -7.09
CA ASP A 28 -4.31 -3.71 -7.00
C ASP A 28 -5.01 -3.75 -8.36
N ASP A 29 -5.56 -4.92 -8.72
CA ASP A 29 -6.32 -5.07 -9.96
C ASP A 29 -7.76 -4.58 -9.81
N THR A 30 -8.13 -3.67 -10.71
CA THR A 30 -9.44 -3.05 -10.76
C THR A 30 -10.32 -3.60 -11.89
N ALA A 31 -9.79 -4.54 -12.69
CA ALA A 31 -10.51 -5.11 -13.81
C ALA A 31 -11.80 -5.83 -13.38
N GLY A 32 -12.91 -5.38 -13.97
CA GLY A 32 -14.25 -5.89 -13.67
C GLY A 32 -14.97 -5.14 -12.55
N PHE A 33 -14.40 -4.06 -12.02
CA PHE A 33 -15.05 -3.14 -11.08
C PHE A 33 -15.35 -1.79 -11.73
N ASP A 34 -16.40 -1.14 -11.26
CA ASP A 34 -16.52 0.31 -11.39
C ASP A 34 -15.61 0.94 -10.32
N VAL A 35 -14.92 2.03 -10.69
CA VAL A 35 -13.98 2.72 -9.81
C VAL A 35 -14.15 4.23 -9.91
N GLU A 36 -13.91 4.92 -8.79
CA GLU A 36 -13.70 6.36 -8.75
C GLU A 36 -12.38 6.65 -8.04
N GLU A 37 -11.61 7.59 -8.58
CA GLU A 37 -10.35 8.04 -7.98
C GLU A 37 -10.63 8.92 -6.77
N LEU A 38 -9.91 8.69 -5.67
CA LEU A 38 -10.03 9.49 -4.45
C LEU A 38 -8.81 10.39 -4.25
N HIS A 39 -7.62 9.81 -4.36
CA HIS A 39 -6.39 10.52 -4.06
C HIS A 39 -5.20 9.93 -4.82
N THR A 40 -4.39 10.80 -5.41
CA THR A 40 -3.15 10.42 -6.09
C THR A 40 -1.97 11.05 -5.37
N GLU A 41 -0.97 10.23 -5.03
CA GLU A 41 0.19 10.67 -4.28
C GLU A 41 1.50 10.05 -4.77
N GLY A 42 2.61 10.66 -4.36
CA GLY A 42 3.94 10.09 -4.53
C GLY A 42 4.21 8.96 -3.54
N GLN A 43 5.41 8.40 -3.63
CA GLN A 43 5.86 7.34 -2.74
C GLN A 43 7.08 7.78 -1.92
N ILE A 44 7.21 7.16 -0.76
CA ILE A 44 8.36 7.30 0.14
C ILE A 44 8.96 5.93 0.40
N VAL A 45 10.26 5.86 0.62
CA VAL A 45 10.86 4.69 1.28
C VAL A 45 10.77 4.91 2.79
N VAL A 46 10.28 3.90 3.48
CA VAL A 46 10.26 3.77 4.94
C VAL A 46 11.44 2.90 5.36
N LEU A 47 12.28 3.42 6.24
CA LEU A 47 13.54 2.82 6.69
C LEU A 47 13.77 3.13 8.19
N PRO A 48 14.70 2.44 8.88
CA PRO A 48 15.12 2.86 10.22
C PRO A 48 15.56 4.32 10.24
N ALA A 49 15.17 5.08 11.26
CA ALA A 49 15.51 6.50 11.36
C ALA A 49 17.03 6.78 11.35
N GLY A 50 17.84 5.84 11.84
CA GLY A 50 19.31 5.94 11.85
C GLY A 50 20.01 5.50 10.56
N HIS A 51 19.28 5.05 9.54
CA HIS A 51 19.89 4.57 8.30
C HIS A 51 20.42 5.75 7.45
N PRO A 52 21.58 5.66 6.76
CA PRO A 52 22.18 6.79 6.05
C PRO A 52 21.26 7.48 5.02
N LEU A 53 20.36 6.73 4.38
CA LEU A 53 19.40 7.31 3.45
C LEU A 53 18.37 8.24 4.14
N ALA A 54 18.15 8.12 5.45
CA ALA A 54 17.20 8.95 6.19
C ALA A 54 17.57 10.43 6.16
N ALA A 55 18.87 10.74 6.01
CA ALA A 55 19.38 12.10 5.93
C ALA A 55 19.30 12.71 4.51
N ARG A 56 18.80 11.95 3.52
CA ARG A 56 18.69 12.40 2.14
C ARG A 56 17.37 13.14 1.93
N GLU A 57 17.39 14.16 1.07
CA GLU A 57 16.17 14.87 0.66
C GLU A 57 15.27 13.98 -0.23
N GLN A 58 15.88 13.09 -1.02
CA GLN A 58 15.21 12.17 -1.93
C GLN A 58 16.14 11.01 -2.33
N VAL A 59 15.54 9.92 -2.82
CA VAL A 59 16.23 8.75 -3.36
C VAL A 59 15.54 8.23 -4.62
N ARG A 60 16.17 7.29 -5.33
CA ARG A 60 15.59 6.54 -6.45
C ARG A 60 15.23 5.11 -6.08
N ALA A 61 14.25 4.53 -6.77
CA ALA A 61 13.77 3.17 -6.54
C ALA A 61 14.89 2.13 -6.71
N ALA A 62 15.79 2.33 -7.68
CA ALA A 62 16.94 1.46 -7.89
C ALA A 62 17.95 1.49 -6.72
N GLU A 63 18.11 2.63 -6.04
CA GLU A 63 18.96 2.73 -4.85
C GLU A 63 18.35 1.93 -3.69
N VAL A 64 17.03 2.02 -3.52
CA VAL A 64 16.30 1.26 -2.48
C VAL A 64 16.35 -0.24 -2.75
N ALA A 65 16.10 -0.67 -3.99
CA ALA A 65 16.15 -2.09 -4.37
C ALA A 65 17.56 -2.70 -4.26
N GLY A 66 18.60 -1.86 -4.31
CA GLY A 66 20.00 -2.26 -4.17
C GLY A 66 20.51 -2.33 -2.73
N LEU A 67 19.69 -2.03 -1.72
CA LEU A 67 20.11 -2.09 -0.32
C LEU A 67 20.37 -3.55 0.12
N PRO A 68 21.60 -3.90 0.55
CA PRO A 68 21.94 -5.29 0.86
C PRO A 68 21.27 -5.81 2.13
N ASP A 69 21.08 -4.94 3.13
CA ASP A 69 20.63 -5.34 4.47
C ASP A 69 19.15 -5.04 4.75
N LEU A 70 18.49 -4.31 3.84
CA LEU A 70 17.10 -3.87 4.00
C LEU A 70 16.26 -4.34 2.80
N PRO A 71 15.93 -5.64 2.70
CA PRO A 71 15.14 -6.15 1.61
C PRO A 71 13.70 -5.58 1.65
N LEU A 72 13.12 -5.37 0.47
CA LEU A 72 11.70 -5.00 0.32
C LEU A 72 10.78 -6.15 0.76
N PRO A 73 9.61 -5.86 1.36
CA PRO A 73 8.64 -6.89 1.71
C PRO A 73 8.12 -7.61 0.47
N ARG A 74 7.77 -8.88 0.66
CA ARG A 74 7.07 -9.69 -0.32
C ARG A 74 5.57 -9.60 -0.04
N TRP A 75 4.82 -9.12 -1.01
CA TRP A 75 3.36 -8.97 -0.93
C TRP A 75 2.64 -10.27 -1.32
N PRO A 76 1.49 -10.58 -0.72
CA PRO A 76 0.70 -11.72 -1.17
C PRO A 76 0.14 -11.47 -2.58
N GLY A 77 0.18 -12.49 -3.43
CA GLY A 77 -0.63 -12.55 -4.64
C GLY A 77 -2.10 -12.81 -4.32
N ARG A 78 -2.97 -12.75 -5.34
CA ARG A 78 -4.42 -12.96 -5.17
C ARG A 78 -4.80 -14.34 -4.64
N ASP A 79 -3.96 -15.33 -4.89
CA ASP A 79 -4.11 -16.70 -4.39
C ASP A 79 -3.52 -16.88 -2.97
N GLY A 80 -3.06 -15.80 -2.35
CA GLY A 80 -2.43 -15.79 -1.03
C GLY A 80 -0.99 -16.31 -1.01
N THR A 81 -0.44 -16.70 -2.17
CA THR A 81 0.97 -17.10 -2.27
C THR A 81 1.88 -15.87 -2.20
N TYR A 82 3.15 -16.08 -1.86
CA TYR A 82 4.14 -15.01 -1.79
C TYR A 82 5.23 -15.32 -2.81
N PRO A 83 5.78 -14.31 -3.52
CA PRO A 83 6.95 -14.52 -4.34
C PRO A 83 8.14 -14.96 -3.46
N ASP A 84 9.13 -15.59 -4.08
CA ASP A 84 10.41 -15.89 -3.45
C ASP A 84 11.25 -14.62 -3.27
N GLY A 85 12.22 -14.66 -2.36
CA GLY A 85 13.17 -13.56 -2.13
C GLY A 85 13.61 -13.47 -0.67
N PRO A 86 14.45 -12.47 -0.32
CA PRO A 86 14.98 -12.34 1.04
C PRO A 86 14.06 -11.60 2.02
N GLY A 87 13.13 -10.76 1.54
CA GLY A 87 12.32 -9.89 2.38
C GLY A 87 11.30 -10.59 3.29
N PRO A 88 10.73 -9.91 4.30
CA PRO A 88 9.65 -10.47 5.08
C PRO A 88 8.36 -10.63 4.25
N ARG A 89 7.47 -11.53 4.66
CA ARG A 89 6.10 -11.58 4.11
C ARG A 89 5.31 -10.41 4.72
N ALA A 90 4.78 -9.50 3.89
CA ALA A 90 3.88 -8.46 4.35
C ALA A 90 2.52 -9.07 4.70
N ARG A 91 2.23 -9.20 5.99
CA ARG A 91 0.95 -9.71 6.51
C ARG A 91 0.13 -8.63 7.21
N ASP A 92 0.84 -7.76 7.92
CA ASP A 92 0.29 -6.70 8.74
C ASP A 92 1.23 -5.48 8.71
N HIS A 93 0.67 -4.28 8.61
CA HIS A 93 1.46 -3.05 8.51
C HIS A 93 2.20 -2.76 9.81
N ALA A 94 1.60 -3.02 10.98
CA ALA A 94 2.26 -2.76 12.26
C ALA A 94 3.48 -3.69 12.45
N GLN A 95 3.33 -4.98 12.12
CA GLN A 95 4.46 -5.92 12.09
C GLN A 95 5.55 -5.47 11.10
N LEU A 96 5.16 -5.01 9.90
CA LEU A 96 6.12 -4.55 8.90
C LEU A 96 6.91 -3.34 9.40
N PHE A 97 6.25 -2.35 10.01
CA PHE A 97 6.92 -1.20 10.62
C PHE A 97 7.90 -1.61 11.73
N GLN A 98 7.53 -2.56 12.59
CA GLN A 98 8.45 -3.10 13.60
C GLN A 98 9.69 -3.75 12.97
N LEU A 99 9.53 -4.52 11.89
CA LEU A 99 10.66 -5.12 11.18
C LEU A 99 11.57 -4.07 10.54
N ILE A 100 10.98 -2.99 10.02
CA ILE A 100 11.74 -1.87 9.47
C ILE A 100 12.51 -1.16 10.60
N ALA A 101 11.88 -0.85 11.72
CA ALA A 101 12.54 -0.23 12.87
C ALA A 101 13.73 -1.06 13.39
N LEU A 102 13.61 -2.39 13.36
CA LEU A 102 14.68 -3.33 13.71
C LEU A 102 15.77 -3.49 12.63
N GLY A 103 15.71 -2.74 11.52
CA GLY A 103 16.68 -2.82 10.44
C GLY A 103 16.64 -4.12 9.66
N ARG A 104 15.46 -4.75 9.53
CA ARG A 104 15.30 -6.05 8.84
C ARG A 104 14.60 -5.95 7.49
N ALA A 105 14.12 -4.77 7.13
CA ALA A 105 13.43 -4.49 5.88
C ALA A 105 13.40 -2.98 5.60
N CYS A 106 13.06 -2.61 4.37
CA CYS A 106 12.54 -1.29 4.03
C CYS A 106 11.24 -1.45 3.24
N TRP A 107 10.48 -0.38 3.06
CA TRP A 107 9.23 -0.43 2.27
C TRP A 107 9.05 0.84 1.46
N ILE A 108 8.84 0.73 0.15
CA ILE A 108 8.33 1.84 -0.66
C ILE A 108 6.80 1.91 -0.50
N ALA A 109 6.34 2.92 0.22
CA ALA A 109 4.96 3.11 0.65
C ALA A 109 4.35 4.38 0.03
N PRO A 110 3.02 4.50 -0.04
CA PRO A 110 2.35 5.77 -0.33
C PRO A 110 2.79 6.87 0.67
N GLN A 111 2.86 8.11 0.22
CA GLN A 111 3.34 9.23 1.04
C GLN A 111 2.50 9.45 2.31
N SER A 112 1.21 9.14 2.28
CA SER A 112 0.26 9.21 3.39
C SER A 112 0.67 8.34 4.58
N CYS A 113 1.46 7.28 4.37
CA CYS A 113 2.04 6.48 5.45
C CYS A 113 2.93 7.28 6.41
N ARG A 114 3.40 8.48 6.02
CA ARG A 114 4.15 9.38 6.91
C ARG A 114 3.42 9.67 8.23
N ALA A 115 2.09 9.76 8.19
CA ALA A 115 1.29 10.04 9.39
C ALA A 115 1.34 8.91 10.44
N GLN A 116 1.85 7.73 10.07
CA GLN A 116 1.93 6.54 10.92
C GLN A 116 3.35 6.26 11.42
N LEU A 117 4.35 7.04 10.98
CA LEU A 117 5.74 6.81 11.35
C LEU A 117 6.02 7.30 12.77
N GLY A 118 6.59 6.43 13.60
CA GLY A 118 7.19 6.81 14.88
C GLY A 118 8.62 7.34 14.72
N ASP A 119 9.23 7.75 15.83
CA ASP A 119 10.58 8.33 15.85
C ASP A 119 11.70 7.34 15.43
N ASP A 120 11.41 6.04 15.45
CA ASP A 120 12.31 4.97 15.03
C ASP A 120 12.30 4.72 13.51
N LEU A 121 11.42 5.41 12.77
CA LEU A 121 11.26 5.29 11.32
C LEU A 121 11.49 6.63 10.63
N ALA A 122 12.06 6.57 9.42
CA ALA A 122 12.17 7.72 8.53
C ALA A 122 11.48 7.43 7.20
N GLY A 123 10.78 8.44 6.68
CA GLY A 123 10.22 8.43 5.33
C GLY A 123 11.01 9.36 4.42
N VAL A 124 11.53 8.86 3.29
CA VAL A 124 12.30 9.66 2.31
C VAL A 124 11.62 9.55 0.94
N PRO A 125 11.34 10.66 0.23
CA PRO A 125 10.71 10.61 -1.10
C PRO A 125 11.47 9.73 -2.11
N VAL A 126 10.73 8.92 -2.88
CA VAL A 126 11.25 8.16 -4.02
C VAL A 126 10.77 8.81 -5.31
N VAL A 127 11.65 9.56 -5.97
CA VAL A 127 11.22 10.52 -7.01
C VAL A 127 10.93 9.92 -8.37
N ASP A 128 11.38 8.70 -8.63
CA ASP A 128 11.16 7.94 -9.86
C ASP A 128 10.19 6.76 -9.67
N ALA A 129 9.59 6.64 -8.49
CA ALA A 129 8.53 5.66 -8.25
C ALA A 129 7.23 6.10 -8.94
N PRO A 130 6.40 5.15 -9.44
CA PRO A 130 5.10 5.51 -10.00
C PRO A 130 4.22 6.18 -8.94
N GLN A 131 3.30 7.04 -9.36
CA GLN A 131 2.29 7.55 -8.44
C GLN A 131 1.36 6.43 -7.99
N VAL A 132 0.81 6.57 -6.78
CA VAL A 132 -0.20 5.67 -6.24
C VAL A 132 -1.53 6.39 -6.26
N THR A 133 -2.53 5.76 -6.86
CA THR A 133 -3.90 6.27 -6.84
C THR A 133 -4.76 5.38 -5.96
N THR A 134 -5.24 5.93 -4.85
CA THR A 134 -6.29 5.29 -4.06
C THR A 134 -7.62 5.46 -4.78
N VAL A 135 -8.29 4.34 -5.06
CA VAL A 135 -9.61 4.30 -5.69
C VAL A 135 -10.62 3.64 -4.77
N ILE A 136 -11.87 4.06 -4.88
CA ILE A 136 -13.02 3.33 -4.33
C ILE A 136 -13.62 2.46 -5.44
N ALA A 137 -13.72 1.16 -5.19
CA ALA A 137 -14.15 0.17 -6.17
C ALA A 137 -15.42 -0.58 -5.72
N TRP A 138 -16.31 -0.89 -6.66
CA TRP A 138 -17.52 -1.69 -6.40
C TRP A 138 -17.93 -2.54 -7.62
N PRO A 139 -18.77 -3.58 -7.45
CA PRO A 139 -19.23 -4.39 -8.58
C PRO A 139 -20.16 -3.58 -9.52
N PRO A 140 -19.97 -3.61 -10.85
CA PRO A 140 -20.73 -2.74 -11.78
C PRO A 140 -22.26 -2.97 -11.79
N HIS A 141 -22.66 -4.18 -11.41
CA HIS A 141 -24.07 -4.57 -11.29
C HIS A 141 -24.73 -4.10 -9.99
N SER A 142 -23.99 -3.45 -9.08
CA SER A 142 -24.54 -2.96 -7.82
C SER A 142 -25.64 -1.92 -8.06
N ARG A 143 -26.76 -2.11 -7.35
CA ARG A 143 -27.90 -1.16 -7.31
C ARG A 143 -28.16 -0.67 -5.88
N SER A 144 -27.22 -0.90 -4.98
CA SER A 144 -27.35 -0.52 -3.57
C SER A 144 -27.28 1.00 -3.40
N ARG A 145 -28.32 1.57 -2.78
CA ARG A 145 -28.36 3.01 -2.42
C ARG A 145 -27.26 3.37 -1.42
N ALA A 146 -26.90 2.44 -0.54
CA ALA A 146 -25.83 2.61 0.44
C ALA A 146 -24.46 2.73 -0.25
N VAL A 147 -24.15 1.82 -1.19
CA VAL A 147 -22.91 1.89 -2.00
C VAL A 147 -22.83 3.21 -2.75
N ALA A 148 -23.90 3.58 -3.46
CA ALA A 148 -23.92 4.86 -4.19
C ALA A 148 -23.78 6.08 -3.26
N GLY A 149 -24.33 6.01 -2.05
CA GLY A 149 -24.17 7.06 -1.04
C GLY A 149 -22.73 7.17 -0.51
N LEU A 150 -22.07 6.04 -0.29
CA LEU A 150 -20.68 5.98 0.14
C LEU A 150 -19.75 6.56 -0.93
N VAL A 151 -19.88 6.11 -2.18
CA VAL A 151 -19.07 6.61 -3.31
C VAL A 151 -19.19 8.12 -3.45
N ARG A 152 -20.43 8.65 -3.51
CA ARG A 152 -20.64 10.12 -3.57
C ARG A 152 -20.03 10.87 -2.39
N THR A 153 -19.92 10.25 -1.22
CA THR A 153 -19.34 10.90 -0.05
C THR A 153 -17.83 10.88 -0.11
N ALA A 154 -17.25 9.75 -0.50
CA ALA A 154 -15.81 9.59 -0.65
C ALA A 154 -15.23 10.55 -1.70
N THR A 155 -15.93 10.76 -2.83
CA THR A 155 -15.45 11.61 -3.94
C THR A 155 -15.65 13.12 -3.73
N ARG A 156 -16.10 13.55 -2.54
CA ARG A 156 -16.28 14.98 -2.20
C ARG A 156 -15.28 15.50 -1.17
N LEU A 157 -14.42 14.62 -0.66
CA LEU A 157 -13.35 14.96 0.28
C LEU A 157 -12.12 15.42 -0.48
#